data_AF-Q9C480-F1
#
_entry.id   AF-Q9C480-F1
#
_cell.length_a   1.000
_cell.length_b   1.000
_cell.length_c   1.000
_cell.angle_alpha   90.00
_cell.angle_beta   90.00
_cell.angle_gamma   90.00
#
_symmetry.space_group_name_H-M   'P 1'
#
loop_
_entity.id
_entity.type
_entity.pdbx_description
1 polymer ?
#
loop_
_entity_poly.entity_id
_entity_poly.type
_entity_poly.pdbx_seq_one_letter_code
_entity_poly.pdbx_strand_id
1 'polypeptide(L)'
;KQELEKYCEELKKIDGGSDVNKNVKGLCEDGKQQDKCKLKGEVEKVLKAFEGELQEALKDIKDENCKKYEEKCILLEEADPDSLKKKCVELREKCYELKRKKVAEELLLRALGKEAKDKCEEKMKTVCLVLSREGDELMSFCLDPTKTCKALETKLKDVCQPLQTKLDAKELDESA
;
A
#
# COMPACT_ATOMS: atom_id res chain seq x y z
N LYS A 1 1.40 -16.90 28.20
CA LYS A 1 2.27 -17.98 28.74
C LYS A 1 1.74 -19.35 28.37
N GLN A 2 0.55 -19.74 28.85
CA GLN A 2 -0.06 -21.05 28.53
C GLN A 2 -0.21 -21.33 27.03
N GLU A 3 -0.58 -20.33 26.23
CA GLU A 3 -0.65 -20.51 24.76
C GLU A 3 0.72 -20.74 24.12
N LEU A 4 1.76 -20.04 24.58
CA LEU A 4 3.14 -20.25 24.09
C LEU A 4 3.66 -21.64 24.48
N GLU A 5 3.33 -22.12 25.68
CA GLU A 5 3.65 -23.48 26.12
C GLU A 5 2.95 -24.52 25.24
N LYS A 6 1.65 -24.37 24.97
CA LYS A 6 0.91 -25.23 24.02
C LYS A 6 1.53 -25.22 22.63
N TYR A 7 1.83 -24.03 22.10
CA TYR A 7 2.44 -23.88 20.78
C TYR A 7 3.81 -24.59 20.71
N CYS A 8 4.61 -24.49 21.77
CA CYS A 8 5.88 -25.20 21.88
C CYS A 8 5.73 -26.71 22.00
N GLU A 9 4.71 -27.21 22.71
CA GLU A 9 4.39 -28.64 22.75
C GLU A 9 3.93 -29.18 21.40
N GLU A 10 3.10 -28.43 20.67
CA GLU A 10 2.67 -28.77 19.31
C GLU A 10 3.85 -28.80 18.34
N LEU A 11 4.74 -27.81 18.39
CA LEU A 11 5.98 -27.77 17.62
C LEU A 11 6.88 -28.99 17.90
N LYS A 12 7.03 -29.39 19.17
CA LYS A 12 7.79 -30.60 19.55
C LYS A 12 7.19 -31.87 18.96
N LYS A 13 5.86 -31.95 18.83
CA LYS A 13 5.14 -33.11 18.26
C LYS A 13 5.25 -33.21 16.73
N ILE A 14 5.28 -32.07 16.03
CA ILE A 14 5.24 -32.04 14.56
C ILE A 14 6.57 -32.44 13.92
N ASP A 15 7.70 -32.06 14.52
CA ASP A 15 8.98 -32.06 13.80
C ASP A 15 10.07 -32.91 14.46
N GLY A 16 9.82 -33.52 15.63
CA GLY A 16 10.90 -34.10 16.46
C GLY A 16 12.04 -33.11 16.79
N GLY A 17 11.88 -31.83 16.42
CA GLY A 17 12.83 -30.75 16.55
C GLY A 17 13.88 -30.58 15.44
N SER A 18 13.69 -31.00 14.16
CA SER A 18 14.74 -30.88 13.12
C SER A 18 14.61 -29.73 12.10
N ASP A 19 13.46 -29.46 11.49
CA ASP A 19 13.29 -28.46 10.40
C ASP A 19 12.71 -27.09 10.82
N VAL A 20 12.38 -26.89 12.10
CA VAL A 20 11.94 -25.57 12.59
C VAL A 20 13.09 -24.55 12.62
N ASN A 21 12.79 -23.30 12.21
CA ASN A 21 13.71 -22.17 12.27
C ASN A 21 14.37 -22.02 13.65
N LYS A 22 15.69 -21.80 13.70
CA LYS A 22 16.47 -21.69 14.95
C LYS A 22 15.91 -20.66 15.93
N ASN A 23 15.38 -19.55 15.44
CA ASN A 23 14.77 -18.52 16.28
C ASN A 23 13.48 -19.04 16.95
N VAL A 24 12.68 -19.82 16.23
CA VAL A 24 11.44 -20.43 16.76
C VAL A 24 11.76 -21.55 17.75
N LYS A 25 12.76 -22.40 17.46
CA LYS A 25 13.25 -23.39 18.44
C LYS A 25 13.75 -22.73 19.72
N GLY A 26 14.52 -21.65 19.60
CA GLY A 26 15.03 -20.88 20.73
C GLY A 26 13.95 -20.24 21.60
N LEU A 27 12.73 -20.02 21.08
CA LEU A 27 11.58 -19.55 21.87
C LEU A 27 11.01 -20.64 22.79
N CYS A 28 11.18 -21.91 22.42
CA CYS A 28 10.62 -23.07 23.11
C CYS A 28 11.63 -23.81 24.01
N GLU A 29 12.84 -23.25 24.17
CA GLU A 29 13.81 -23.71 25.16
C GLU A 29 13.32 -23.38 26.58
N ASP A 30 13.49 -24.33 27.49
CA ASP A 30 12.99 -24.24 28.86
C ASP A 30 13.53 -22.98 29.56
N GLY A 31 12.64 -22.19 30.17
CA GLY A 31 12.97 -20.93 30.85
C GLY A 31 13.05 -19.70 29.93
N LYS A 32 13.34 -19.85 28.62
CA LYS A 32 13.43 -18.72 27.68
C LYS A 32 12.09 -18.08 27.35
N GLN A 33 11.00 -18.83 27.46
CA GLN A 33 9.64 -18.32 27.30
C GLN A 33 9.34 -17.20 28.32
N GLN A 34 9.86 -17.36 29.55
CA GLN A 34 9.70 -16.36 30.61
C GLN A 34 10.47 -15.08 30.30
N ASP A 35 11.70 -15.21 29.80
CA ASP A 35 12.51 -14.06 29.39
C ASP A 35 11.87 -13.30 28.22
N LYS A 36 11.26 -14.01 27.27
CA LYS A 36 10.51 -13.39 26.18
C LYS A 36 9.26 -12.67 26.66
N CYS A 37 8.55 -13.22 27.66
CA CYS A 37 7.43 -12.52 28.27
C CYS A 37 7.85 -11.25 29.04
N LYS A 38 9.12 -11.10 29.46
CA LYS A 38 9.61 -9.84 30.05
C LYS A 38 9.67 -8.69 29.03
N LEU A 39 9.74 -9.00 27.73
CA LEU A 39 9.71 -8.01 26.65
C LEU A 39 8.34 -7.34 26.48
N LYS A 40 7.32 -7.72 27.27
CA LYS A 40 5.97 -7.13 27.20
C LYS A 40 6.01 -5.60 27.18
N GLY A 41 6.81 -4.98 28.05
CA GLY A 41 6.92 -3.52 28.11
C GLY A 41 7.57 -2.90 26.87
N GLU A 42 8.48 -3.61 26.20
CA GLU A 42 9.07 -3.18 24.93
C GLU A 42 8.05 -3.31 23.79
N VAL A 43 7.32 -4.42 23.76
CA VAL A 43 6.23 -4.65 22.79
C VAL A 43 5.16 -3.56 22.93
N GLU A 44 4.71 -3.25 24.14
CA GLU A 44 3.75 -2.16 24.39
C GLU A 44 4.26 -0.80 23.91
N LYS A 45 5.55 -0.51 24.05
CA LYS A 45 6.16 0.73 23.52
C LYS A 45 6.16 0.75 22.00
N VAL A 46 6.54 -0.36 21.36
CA VAL A 46 6.54 -0.51 19.90
C VAL A 46 5.14 -0.36 19.34
N LEU A 47 4.14 -0.99 19.98
CA LEU A 47 2.73 -0.89 19.59
C LEU A 47 2.23 0.55 19.67
N LYS A 48 2.43 1.24 20.81
CA LYS A 48 2.01 2.63 20.97
C LYS A 48 2.70 3.58 19.99
N ALA A 49 3.99 3.41 19.76
CA ALA A 49 4.73 4.21 18.79
C ALA A 49 4.18 4.00 17.37
N PHE A 50 4.00 2.75 16.97
CA PHE A 50 3.47 2.42 15.65
C PHE A 50 2.02 2.88 15.47
N GLU A 51 1.19 2.75 16.50
CA GLU A 51 -0.18 3.24 16.49
C GLU A 51 -0.23 4.76 16.24
N GLY A 52 0.66 5.53 16.87
CA GLY A 52 0.81 6.96 16.63
C GLY A 52 1.29 7.27 15.21
N GLU A 53 2.32 6.57 14.74
CA GLU A 53 2.80 6.69 13.35
C GLU A 53 1.68 6.42 12.33
N LEU A 54 0.89 5.37 12.57
CA LEU A 54 -0.19 4.94 11.69
C LEU A 54 -1.34 5.94 11.70
N GLN A 55 -1.70 6.47 12.87
CA GLN A 55 -2.75 7.48 13.00
C GLN A 55 -2.40 8.78 12.25
N GLU A 56 -1.14 9.21 12.29
CA GLU A 56 -0.70 10.35 11.48
C GLU A 56 -0.67 10.01 9.98
N ALA A 57 -0.19 8.82 9.61
CA ALA A 57 -0.16 8.38 8.22
C ALA A 57 -1.56 8.28 7.60
N LEU A 58 -2.58 7.87 8.35
CA LEU A 58 -3.95 7.74 7.87
C LEU A 58 -4.61 9.08 7.48
N LYS A 59 -4.07 10.23 7.93
CA LYS A 59 -4.56 11.56 7.56
C LYS A 59 -4.21 11.95 6.12
N ASP A 60 -3.03 11.54 5.65
CA ASP A 60 -2.52 11.83 4.30
C ASP A 60 -1.65 10.66 3.81
N ILE A 61 -2.30 9.50 3.63
CA ILE A 61 -1.60 8.29 3.19
C ILE A 61 -1.23 8.42 1.72
N LYS A 62 0.01 8.06 1.40
CA LYS A 62 0.54 8.05 0.03
C LYS A 62 0.90 6.64 -0.39
N ASP A 63 0.78 6.35 -1.68
CA ASP A 63 1.03 5.03 -2.25
C ASP A 63 2.46 4.52 -1.93
N GLU A 64 3.45 5.42 -1.91
CA GLU A 64 4.85 5.07 -1.60
C GLU A 64 5.03 4.57 -0.16
N ASN A 65 4.16 5.00 0.75
CA ASN A 65 4.21 4.64 2.16
C ASN A 65 3.38 3.40 2.49
N CYS A 66 2.41 3.02 1.63
CA CYS A 66 1.51 1.91 1.87
C CYS A 66 2.24 0.61 2.23
N LYS A 67 3.23 0.22 1.42
CA LYS A 67 4.01 -1.01 1.65
C LYS A 67 4.65 -1.05 3.04
N LYS A 68 5.28 0.04 3.47
CA LYS A 68 5.95 0.16 4.77
C LYS A 68 4.97 -0.07 5.93
N TYR A 69 3.78 0.55 5.87
CA TYR A 69 2.79 0.44 6.93
C TYR A 69 2.04 -0.90 6.88
N GLU A 70 1.75 -1.44 5.69
CA GLU A 70 1.14 -2.77 5.50
C GLU A 70 2.05 -3.88 6.09
N GLU A 71 3.35 -3.84 5.83
CA GLU A 71 4.32 -4.80 6.38
C GLU A 71 4.35 -4.76 7.92
N LYS A 72 4.38 -3.57 8.52
CA LYS A 72 4.31 -3.44 9.98
C LYS A 72 2.96 -3.91 10.54
N CYS A 73 1.86 -3.64 9.85
CA CYS A 73 0.53 -4.10 10.25
C CYS A 73 0.44 -5.63 10.31
N ILE A 74 0.94 -6.34 9.29
CA ILE A 74 0.96 -7.82 9.28
C ILE A 74 1.65 -8.40 10.52
N LEU A 75 2.70 -7.73 11.02
CA LEU A 75 3.47 -8.19 12.17
C LEU A 75 2.82 -7.83 13.52
N LEU A 76 2.11 -6.70 13.60
CA LEU A 76 1.73 -6.09 14.88
C LEU A 76 0.22 -6.09 15.13
N GLU A 77 -0.63 -6.27 14.11
CA GLU A 77 -2.08 -6.06 14.25
C GLU A 77 -2.77 -7.03 15.22
N GLU A 78 -2.27 -8.26 15.34
CA GLU A 78 -2.82 -9.24 16.30
C GLU A 78 -2.36 -8.99 17.75
N ALA A 79 -1.32 -8.16 17.95
CA ALA A 79 -0.84 -7.83 19.28
C ALA A 79 -1.66 -6.71 19.97
N ASP A 80 -2.46 -5.97 19.20
CA ASP A 80 -3.46 -5.02 19.70
C ASP A 80 -4.73 -5.07 18.82
N PRO A 81 -5.64 -6.03 19.09
CA PRO A 81 -6.81 -6.29 18.23
C PRO A 81 -7.86 -5.18 18.24
N ASP A 82 -7.91 -4.36 19.29
CA ASP A 82 -9.00 -3.41 19.50
C ASP A 82 -8.76 -2.08 18.79
N SER A 83 -7.52 -1.60 18.77
CA SER A 83 -7.14 -0.33 18.13
C SER A 83 -6.31 -0.56 16.87
N LEU A 84 -5.14 -1.20 17.00
CA LEU A 84 -4.19 -1.30 15.90
C LEU A 84 -4.76 -2.09 14.73
N LYS A 85 -5.44 -3.21 14.97
CA LYS A 85 -6.07 -4.02 13.92
C LYS A 85 -7.06 -3.22 13.07
N LYS A 86 -7.91 -2.39 13.69
CA LYS A 86 -8.86 -1.55 12.96
C LYS A 86 -8.16 -0.53 12.09
N LYS A 87 -7.14 0.16 12.64
CA LYS A 87 -6.32 1.13 11.87
C LYS A 87 -5.57 0.46 10.71
N CYS A 88 -5.11 -0.78 10.90
CA CYS A 88 -4.45 -1.56 9.87
C CYS A 88 -5.40 -2.02 8.75
N VAL A 89 -6.67 -2.31 9.08
CA VAL A 89 -7.71 -2.56 8.07
C VAL A 89 -8.00 -1.29 7.28
N GLU A 90 -8.23 -0.16 7.96
CA GLU A 90 -8.48 1.14 7.32
C GLU A 90 -7.33 1.55 6.40
N LEU A 91 -6.08 1.35 6.85
CA LEU A 91 -4.89 1.58 6.04
C LEU A 91 -4.93 0.78 4.74
N ARG A 92 -5.18 -0.54 4.84
CA ARG A 92 -5.24 -1.43 3.67
C ARG A 92 -6.31 -0.97 2.69
N GLU A 93 -7.50 -0.61 3.18
CA GLU A 93 -8.58 -0.10 2.33
C GLU A 93 -8.18 1.17 1.58
N LYS A 94 -7.61 2.16 2.28
CA LYS A 94 -7.12 3.40 1.65
C LYS A 94 -6.01 3.13 0.65
N CYS A 95 -5.06 2.25 0.99
CA CYS A 95 -3.97 1.87 0.10
C CYS A 95 -4.47 1.16 -1.17
N TYR A 96 -5.47 0.28 -1.05
CA TYR A 96 -6.10 -0.34 -2.21
C TYR A 96 -6.86 0.67 -3.05
N GLU A 97 -7.60 1.59 -2.44
CA GLU A 97 -8.29 2.66 -3.16
C GLU A 97 -7.31 3.54 -3.96
N LEU A 98 -6.18 3.94 -3.38
CA LEU A 98 -5.13 4.69 -4.07
C LEU A 98 -4.59 3.94 -5.29
N LYS A 99 -4.27 2.65 -5.12
CA LYS A 99 -3.77 1.80 -6.21
C LYS A 99 -4.79 1.66 -7.33
N ARG A 100 -6.07 1.42 -7.01
CA ARG A 100 -7.14 1.32 -8.02
C ARG A 100 -7.39 2.65 -8.74
N LYS A 101 -7.37 3.78 -8.03
CA LYS A 101 -7.49 5.11 -8.64
C LYS A 101 -6.34 5.38 -9.61
N LYS A 102 -5.11 5.02 -9.25
CA LYS A 102 -3.94 5.18 -10.12
C LYS A 102 -4.08 4.35 -11.40
N VAL A 103 -4.50 3.09 -11.29
CA VAL A 103 -4.75 2.22 -12.45
C VAL A 103 -5.87 2.78 -13.33
N ALA A 104 -6.97 3.24 -12.73
CA ALA A 104 -8.08 3.85 -13.47
C ALA A 104 -7.66 5.13 -14.20
N GLU A 105 -6.83 5.96 -13.56
CA GLU A 105 -6.26 7.18 -14.17
C GLU A 105 -5.36 6.84 -15.38
N GLU A 106 -4.48 5.84 -15.24
CA GLU A 106 -3.62 5.38 -16.34
C GLU A 106 -4.42 4.80 -17.51
N LEU A 107 -5.49 4.03 -17.22
CA LEU A 107 -6.41 3.52 -18.24
C LEU A 107 -7.12 4.63 -18.99
N LEU A 108 -7.59 5.67 -18.28
CA LEU A 108 -8.19 6.85 -18.89
C LEU A 108 -7.21 7.60 -19.78
N LEU A 109 -5.99 7.84 -19.30
CA LEU A 109 -4.94 8.48 -20.10
C LEU A 109 -4.67 7.71 -21.38
N ARG A 110 -4.61 6.37 -21.31
CA ARG A 110 -4.40 5.52 -22.49
C ARG A 110 -5.59 5.57 -23.46
N ALA A 111 -6.81 5.60 -22.95
CA ALA A 111 -8.02 5.67 -23.76
C ALA A 111 -8.22 7.03 -24.44
N LEU A 112 -7.87 8.11 -23.76
CA LEU A 112 -7.90 9.48 -24.29
C LEU A 112 -6.73 9.73 -25.26
N GLY A 113 -5.56 9.13 -24.99
CA GLY A 113 -4.36 9.31 -25.78
C GLY A 113 -3.97 10.78 -25.93
N LYS A 114 -3.60 11.21 -27.15
CA LYS A 114 -3.26 12.62 -27.44
C LYS A 114 -4.41 13.60 -27.18
N GLU A 115 -5.66 13.13 -27.20
CA GLU A 115 -6.83 13.98 -27.00
C GLU A 115 -7.01 14.39 -25.53
N ALA A 116 -6.30 13.74 -24.59
CA ALA A 116 -6.27 14.12 -23.19
C ALA A 116 -5.80 15.56 -22.93
N LYS A 117 -5.06 16.17 -23.88
CA LYS A 117 -4.57 17.55 -23.76
C LYS A 117 -5.59 18.59 -24.26
N ASP A 118 -6.15 18.38 -25.45
CA ASP A 118 -6.86 19.45 -26.17
C ASP A 118 -8.37 19.20 -26.31
N LYS A 119 -8.81 17.94 -26.18
CA LYS A 119 -10.21 17.52 -26.40
C LYS A 119 -10.70 16.56 -25.33
N CYS A 120 -10.13 16.64 -24.14
CA CYS A 120 -10.37 15.66 -23.09
C CYS A 120 -11.86 15.52 -22.76
N GLU A 121 -12.57 16.63 -22.53
CA GLU A 121 -13.99 16.59 -22.17
C GLU A 121 -14.88 16.04 -23.30
N GLU A 122 -14.58 16.37 -24.55
CA GLU A 122 -15.30 15.85 -25.72
C GLU A 122 -15.13 14.33 -25.81
N LYS A 123 -13.88 13.86 -25.67
CA LYS A 123 -13.54 12.44 -25.76
C LYS A 123 -14.00 11.63 -24.55
N MET A 124 -14.03 12.24 -23.38
CA MET A 124 -14.54 11.64 -22.14
C MET A 124 -15.98 11.14 -22.33
N LYS A 125 -16.83 11.83 -23.10
CA LYS A 125 -18.20 11.35 -23.39
C LYS A 125 -18.19 9.97 -24.03
N THR A 126 -17.27 9.70 -24.96
CA THR A 126 -17.18 8.41 -25.65
C THR A 126 -16.47 7.37 -24.79
N VAL A 127 -15.37 7.75 -24.15
CA VAL A 127 -14.56 6.87 -23.30
C VAL A 127 -15.38 6.39 -22.10
N CYS A 128 -16.13 7.27 -21.47
CA CYS A 128 -16.96 6.95 -20.30
C CYS A 128 -18.14 6.05 -20.63
N LEU A 129 -18.67 6.05 -21.85
CA LEU A 129 -19.74 5.10 -22.23
C LEU A 129 -19.31 3.63 -22.10
N VAL A 130 -18.01 3.38 -22.24
CA VAL A 130 -17.42 2.04 -22.12
C VAL A 130 -16.81 1.87 -20.72
N LEU A 131 -15.84 2.73 -20.35
CA LEU A 131 -15.01 2.51 -19.17
C LEU A 131 -15.72 2.70 -17.83
N SER A 132 -16.81 3.48 -17.77
CA SER A 132 -17.55 3.67 -16.51
C SER A 132 -18.14 2.38 -15.95
N ARG A 133 -18.30 1.35 -16.79
CA ARG A 133 -18.86 0.06 -16.40
C ARG A 133 -17.81 -0.91 -15.85
N GLU A 134 -16.53 -0.58 -16.01
CA GLU A 134 -15.41 -1.45 -15.68
C GLU A 134 -14.94 -1.28 -14.22
N GLY A 135 -15.39 -0.24 -13.52
CA GLY A 135 -15.10 -0.09 -12.10
C GLY A 135 -15.55 1.25 -11.50
N ASP A 136 -15.67 1.28 -10.18
CA ASP A 136 -16.17 2.44 -9.43
C ASP A 136 -15.23 3.64 -9.54
N GLU A 137 -13.91 3.43 -9.59
CA GLU A 137 -12.96 4.52 -9.79
C GLU A 137 -13.09 5.15 -11.18
N LEU A 138 -13.29 4.35 -12.23
CA LEU A 138 -13.54 4.83 -13.59
C LEU A 138 -14.88 5.55 -13.70
N MET A 139 -15.93 4.99 -13.10
CA MET A 139 -17.24 5.66 -12.98
C MET A 139 -17.07 7.03 -12.31
N SER A 140 -16.34 7.08 -11.18
CA SER A 140 -16.12 8.32 -10.42
C SER A 140 -15.45 9.40 -11.25
N PHE A 141 -14.43 9.05 -12.05
CA PHE A 141 -13.79 9.98 -12.98
C PHE A 141 -14.75 10.47 -14.09
N CYS A 142 -15.68 9.62 -14.50
CA CYS A 142 -16.68 9.93 -15.53
C CYS A 142 -17.84 10.81 -15.05
N LEU A 143 -18.10 10.88 -13.74
CA LEU A 143 -19.15 11.73 -13.16
C LEU A 143 -18.80 13.22 -13.27
N ASP A 144 -17.52 13.58 -13.24
CA ASP A 144 -17.04 14.95 -13.38
C ASP A 144 -15.90 15.03 -14.41
N PRO A 145 -16.23 15.00 -15.72
CA PRO A 145 -15.22 15.02 -16.78
C PRO A 145 -14.34 16.27 -16.73
N THR A 146 -14.90 17.43 -16.37
CA THR A 146 -14.16 18.70 -16.31
C THR A 146 -13.09 18.66 -15.23
N LYS A 147 -13.42 18.20 -14.02
CA LYS A 147 -12.43 18.05 -12.94
C LYS A 147 -11.40 16.99 -13.28
N THR A 148 -11.83 15.85 -13.82
CA THR A 148 -10.94 14.76 -14.25
C THR A 148 -9.95 15.27 -15.30
N CYS A 149 -10.41 15.94 -16.35
CA CYS A 149 -9.56 16.45 -17.42
C CYS A 149 -8.51 17.45 -16.91
N LYS A 150 -8.87 18.35 -15.98
CA LYS A 150 -7.89 19.26 -15.35
C LYS A 150 -6.81 18.52 -14.56
N ALA A 151 -7.20 17.48 -13.82
CA ALA A 151 -6.25 16.64 -13.09
C ALA A 151 -5.32 15.88 -14.04
N LEU A 152 -5.88 15.29 -15.11
CA LEU A 152 -5.11 14.59 -16.15
C LEU A 152 -4.15 15.53 -16.89
N GLU A 153 -4.57 16.76 -17.21
CA GLU A 153 -3.70 17.76 -17.85
C GLU A 153 -2.49 18.09 -16.97
N THR A 154 -2.70 18.22 -15.65
CA THR A 154 -1.62 18.46 -14.68
C THR A 154 -0.65 17.28 -14.64
N LYS A 155 -1.18 16.05 -14.54
CA LYS A 155 -0.39 14.80 -14.57
C LYS A 155 0.41 14.66 -15.87
N LEU A 156 -0.19 14.98 -17.01
CA LEU A 156 0.48 14.98 -18.31
C LEU A 156 1.66 15.95 -18.32
N LYS A 157 1.53 17.14 -17.75
CA LYS A 157 2.66 18.08 -17.62
C LYS A 157 3.75 17.50 -16.72
N ASP A 158 3.39 16.99 -15.55
CA ASP A 158 4.34 16.44 -14.57
C ASP A 158 5.12 15.23 -15.09
N VAL A 159 4.49 14.39 -15.91
CA VAL A 159 5.13 13.19 -16.49
C VAL A 159 5.85 13.51 -17.80
N CYS A 160 5.23 14.26 -18.70
CA CYS A 160 5.79 14.50 -20.03
C CYS A 160 6.89 15.55 -20.05
N GLN A 161 6.85 16.61 -19.23
CA GLN A 161 7.91 17.63 -19.25
C GLN A 161 9.28 17.06 -18.89
N PRO A 162 9.44 16.27 -17.80
CA PRO A 162 10.73 15.66 -17.50
C PRO A 162 11.20 14.67 -18.56
N LEU A 163 10.27 13.96 -19.21
CA LEU A 163 10.60 13.04 -20.29
C LEU A 163 11.06 13.79 -21.55
N GLN A 164 10.39 14.90 -21.89
CA GLN A 164 10.75 15.73 -23.02
C GLN A 164 12.16 16.30 -22.84
N THR A 165 12.48 16.89 -21.68
CA THR A 165 13.84 17.36 -21.38
C THR A 165 14.89 16.25 -21.48
N LYS A 166 14.57 15.01 -21.07
CA LYS A 166 15.49 13.87 -21.17
C LYS A 166 15.69 13.40 -22.61
N LEU A 167 14.66 13.46 -23.44
CA LEU A 167 14.75 13.12 -24.87
C LEU A 167 15.58 14.18 -25.59
N ASP A 168 15.26 15.46 -25.37
CA ASP A 168 15.99 16.59 -25.96
C ASP A 168 17.47 16.60 -25.55
N ALA A 169 17.80 16.19 -24.32
CA ALA A 169 19.18 16.07 -23.84
C ALA A 169 19.94 14.87 -24.45
N LYS A 170 19.25 13.77 -24.79
CA LYS A 170 19.87 12.59 -25.42
C LYS A 170 20.13 12.78 -26.91
N GLU A 171 19.25 13.51 -27.60
CA GLU A 171 19.46 13.91 -29.01
C GLU A 171 20.74 14.75 -29.18
N LEU A 172 21.18 15.45 -28.13
CA LEU A 172 22.43 16.23 -28.10
C LEU A 172 23.69 15.38 -27.85
N ASP A 173 23.57 14.18 -27.28
CA ASP A 173 24.70 13.28 -26.98
C ASP A 173 24.94 12.27 -28.11
N GLU A 174 23.91 11.92 -28.89
CA GLU A 174 24.03 11.06 -30.08
C GLU A 174 24.49 11.81 -31.35
N SER A 175 24.60 13.14 -31.27
CA SER A 175 25.05 14.02 -32.36
C SER A 175 26.51 14.53 -32.21
N ALA A 176 27.28 13.98 -31.27
CA ALA A 176 28.70 14.29 -31.01
C ALA A 176 29.67 13.19 -31.47
#